data_AF-A0AAD9QUX8-F1
#
_entry.id   AF-A0AAD9QUX8-F1
#
_cell.length_a   1.000
_cell.length_b   1.000
_cell.length_c   1.000
_cell.angle_alpha   90.00
_cell.angle_beta   90.00
_cell.angle_gamma   90.00
#
_symmetry.space_group_name_H-M   'P 1'
#
loop_
_entity.id
_entity.type
_entity.pdbx_description
1 polymer ?
#
loop_
_entity_poly.entity_id
_entity_poly.type
_entity_poly.pdbx_seq_one_letter_code
_entity_poly.pdbx_strand_id
1 'polypeptide(L)'
;ELIVYFKYFELEYSWNCRYTKLQLVCSELFLHESFHSAAYYCLPLLLWDYLRISDDRNNTIGTYCGDQTGQRVRVVATVAVLTFRSDSSVQDRGFELFFSFSPRGNATLFSFTTPTPTTFQRPTELIVYFKYFELEYSWNCSWDYLRISDDRNHTIGTYCGDQTGERVPVVATVAVLTFRSDSSVQY
;
A
#
# COMPACT_ATOMS: atom_id res chain seq x y z
N GLU A 1 8.71 -15.80 0.11
CA GLU A 1 9.32 -14.46 0.01
C GLU A 1 8.29 -13.56 -0.59
N LEU A 2 8.05 -12.40 0.01
CA LEU A 2 7.12 -11.43 -0.53
C LEU A 2 7.89 -10.23 -1.07
N ILE A 3 7.60 -9.87 -2.32
CA ILE A 3 8.10 -8.67 -2.97
C ILE A 3 6.94 -7.71 -3.14
N VAL A 4 7.10 -6.48 -2.67
CA VAL A 4 6.18 -5.37 -2.90
C VAL A 4 6.80 -4.47 -3.95
N TYR A 5 6.09 -4.25 -5.05
CA TYR A 5 6.51 -3.34 -6.12
C TYR A 5 5.52 -2.19 -6.25
N PHE A 6 6.05 -0.98 -6.25
CA PHE A 6 5.30 0.26 -6.30
C PHE A 6 5.15 0.65 -7.76
N LYS A 7 4.09 0.18 -8.44
CA LYS A 7 3.90 0.51 -9.86
C LYS A 7 3.53 1.97 -10.05
N TYR A 8 2.71 2.49 -9.14
CA TYR A 8 2.41 3.91 -9.02
C TYR A 8 2.24 4.20 -7.53
N PHE A 9 2.93 5.21 -7.01
CA PHE A 9 2.80 5.58 -5.61
C PHE A 9 3.18 7.04 -5.44
N GLU A 10 2.19 7.86 -5.15
CA GLU A 10 2.34 9.26 -4.81
C GLU A 10 1.48 9.53 -3.58
N LEU A 11 2.11 9.92 -2.48
CA LEU A 11 1.47 10.41 -1.26
C LEU A 11 2.07 11.78 -0.91
N GLU A 12 1.41 12.55 -0.06
CA GLU A 12 1.98 13.79 0.47
C GLU A 12 3.34 13.56 1.16
N TYR A 13 4.25 14.53 1.07
CA TYR A 13 5.62 14.39 1.59
C TYR A 13 5.68 14.50 3.12
N SER A 14 6.36 13.57 3.78
CA SER A 14 6.51 13.50 5.24
C SER A 14 7.98 13.53 5.70
N TRP A 15 8.27 14.25 6.78
CA TRP A 15 9.62 14.36 7.37
C TRP A 15 10.14 13.06 8.01
N ASN A 16 9.24 12.09 8.28
CA ASN A 16 9.57 10.80 8.91
C ASN A 16 9.84 9.68 7.90
N CYS A 17 9.69 9.93 6.60
CA CYS A 17 10.09 8.98 5.58
C CYS A 17 11.61 9.00 5.44
N ARG A 18 12.26 7.82 5.43
CA ARG A 18 13.70 7.76 5.21
C ARG A 18 14.02 8.30 3.81
N TYR A 19 14.73 9.42 3.79
CA TYR A 19 15.11 10.18 2.60
C TYR A 19 15.88 9.36 1.56
N THR A 20 15.46 9.50 0.30
CA THR A 20 16.38 9.77 -0.82
C THR A 20 15.85 10.96 -1.63
N LYS A 21 16.40 12.14 -1.35
CA LYS A 21 16.56 13.30 -2.24
C LYS A 21 15.32 14.09 -2.67
N LEU A 22 14.83 14.99 -1.81
CA LEU A 22 14.71 16.42 -2.14
C LEU A 22 14.55 17.23 -0.85
N GLN A 23 15.48 18.14 -0.62
CA GLN A 23 15.40 19.14 0.43
C GLN A 23 14.68 20.35 -0.16
N LEU A 24 13.38 20.48 0.09
CA LEU A 24 12.70 21.76 -0.07
C LEU A 24 12.91 22.55 1.21
N VAL A 25 13.97 23.37 1.20
CA VAL A 25 14.10 24.46 2.16
C VAL A 25 13.01 25.47 1.80
N CYS A 26 12.18 25.82 2.76
CA CYS A 26 11.21 26.91 2.64
C CYS A 26 11.93 28.28 2.64
N SER A 27 12.84 28.51 1.70
CA SER A 27 13.56 29.78 1.57
C SER A 27 13.91 30.08 0.12
N GLU A 28 13.08 30.91 -0.52
CA GLU A 28 13.52 32.17 -1.15
C GLU A 28 12.34 33.15 -1.12
N LEU A 29 12.10 33.74 0.06
CA LEU A 29 11.26 34.94 0.19
C LEU A 29 12.11 36.14 -0.25
N PHE A 30 11.87 36.66 -1.46
CA PHE A 30 12.18 38.06 -1.76
C PHE A 30 11.00 38.94 -1.32
N LEU A 31 11.38 39.98 -0.58
CA LEU A 31 10.55 40.88 0.22
C LEU A 31 9.49 41.63 -0.61
N HIS A 32 8.23 41.55 -0.19
CA HIS A 32 7.34 42.71 -0.26
C HIS A 32 6.31 42.68 0.88
N GLU A 33 6.14 43.82 1.53
CA GLU A 33 5.32 43.98 2.74
C GLU A 33 3.84 43.73 2.48
N SER A 34 3.32 42.61 2.99
CA SER A 34 1.90 42.39 3.28
C SER A 34 1.73 41.07 4.04
N PHE A 35 2.10 41.08 5.33
CA PHE A 35 2.05 39.90 6.20
C PHE A 35 0.85 39.94 7.16
N HIS A 36 -0.12 39.08 6.85
CA HIS A 36 -0.94 38.34 7.83
C HIS A 36 -1.44 37.00 7.26
N SER A 37 -1.47 36.83 5.93
CA SER A 37 -1.92 35.59 5.27
C SER A 37 -0.80 34.56 5.02
N ALA A 38 0.46 34.97 4.88
CA ALA A 38 1.57 34.07 4.52
C ALA A 38 2.02 33.11 5.64
N ALA A 39 1.74 33.42 6.91
CA ALA A 39 2.06 32.54 8.04
C ALA A 39 1.09 31.34 8.18
N TYR A 40 -0.06 31.36 7.50
CA TYR A 40 -0.98 30.21 7.42
C TYR A 40 -0.48 29.11 6.46
N TYR A 41 0.40 29.44 5.50
CA TYR A 41 0.89 28.51 4.48
C TYR A 41 2.19 27.78 4.87
N CYS A 42 2.65 27.98 6.11
CA CYS A 42 3.85 27.33 6.62
C CYS A 42 3.70 26.95 8.10
N LEU A 43 2.49 26.56 8.51
CA LEU A 43 2.28 25.93 9.80
C LEU A 43 2.50 24.41 9.66
N PRO A 44 3.50 23.84 10.35
CA PRO A 44 3.71 22.40 10.42
C PRO A 44 2.69 21.77 11.38
N LEU A 45 1.40 21.87 11.05
CA LEU A 45 0.34 21.08 11.68
C LEU A 45 0.25 19.80 10.85
N LEU A 46 1.04 18.78 11.19
CA LEU A 46 0.62 17.66 12.02
C LEU A 46 -0.36 16.77 11.24
N LEU A 47 0.09 15.53 11.03
CA LEU A 47 -0.49 14.47 10.20
C LEU A 47 0.04 14.51 8.75
N TRP A 48 0.40 13.32 8.27
CA TRP A 48 1.04 13.09 6.98
C TRP A 48 0.53 11.76 6.46
N ASP A 49 0.39 11.68 5.14
CA ASP A 49 0.09 10.44 4.44
C ASP A 49 1.32 9.53 4.41
N TYR A 50 1.18 8.30 4.91
CA TYR A 50 2.24 7.32 4.76
C TYR A 50 1.70 5.89 4.63
N LEU A 51 2.47 5.08 3.90
CA LEU A 51 2.36 3.64 3.92
C LEU A 51 3.51 3.06 4.73
N ARG A 52 3.20 2.33 5.81
CA ARG A 52 4.19 1.52 6.53
C ARG A 52 4.03 0.06 6.14
N ILE A 53 5.15 -0.59 5.84
CA ILE A 53 5.22 -2.03 5.64
C ILE A 53 5.96 -2.63 6.83
N SER A 54 5.32 -3.55 7.54
CA SER A 54 5.91 -4.31 8.65
C SER A 54 5.67 -5.82 8.49
N ASP A 55 6.35 -6.65 9.26
CA ASP A 55 6.01 -8.07 9.40
C ASP A 55 4.91 -8.28 10.47
N ASP A 56 4.53 -9.55 10.71
CA ASP A 56 3.56 -9.96 11.73
C ASP A 56 4.00 -9.67 13.16
N ARG A 57 5.29 -9.43 13.39
CA ARG A 57 5.88 -9.09 14.68
C ARG A 57 6.05 -7.58 14.86
N ASN A 58 5.47 -6.78 13.96
CA ASN A 58 5.56 -5.34 13.94
C ASN A 58 6.99 -4.80 13.73
N ASN A 59 7.91 -5.62 13.19
CA ASN A 59 9.19 -5.13 12.73
C ASN A 59 8.95 -4.33 11.45
N THR A 60 9.31 -3.04 11.46
CA THR A 60 9.09 -2.16 10.32
C THR A 60 10.14 -2.42 9.24
N ILE A 61 9.71 -2.80 8.04
CA ILE A 61 10.56 -2.91 6.85
C ILE A 61 10.83 -1.51 6.29
N GLY A 62 9.80 -0.66 6.24
CA GLY A 62 9.94 0.72 5.79
C GLY A 62 8.67 1.54 5.95
N THR A 63 8.84 2.86 5.91
CA THR A 63 7.78 3.86 5.88
C THR A 63 7.97 4.71 4.63
N TYR A 64 6.91 4.82 3.82
CA TYR A 64 6.91 5.34 2.46
C TYR A 64 5.91 6.49 2.34
N CYS A 65 6.33 7.57 1.70
CA CYS A 65 5.53 8.74 1.35
C CYS A 65 6.23 9.50 0.21
N GLY A 66 5.61 10.55 -0.34
CA GLY A 66 6.11 11.18 -1.56
C GLY A 66 5.98 10.24 -2.78
N ASP A 67 6.72 10.54 -3.84
CA ASP A 67 6.82 9.65 -5.00
C ASP A 67 7.77 8.48 -4.69
N GLN A 68 7.25 7.26 -4.75
CA GLN A 68 8.00 6.01 -4.58
C GLN A 68 7.84 5.08 -5.79
N THR A 69 7.41 5.63 -6.93
CA THR A 69 7.15 4.88 -8.15
C THR A 69 8.41 4.14 -8.61
N GLY A 70 8.25 2.85 -8.91
CA GLY A 70 9.33 1.94 -9.30
C GLY A 70 10.07 1.27 -8.14
N GLN A 71 9.80 1.65 -6.88
CA GLN A 71 10.47 1.07 -5.71
C GLN A 71 10.12 -0.41 -5.54
N ARG A 72 11.11 -1.20 -5.11
CA ARG A 72 10.97 -2.64 -4.79
C ARG A 72 11.36 -2.90 -3.35
N VAL A 73 10.44 -3.50 -2.59
CA VAL A 73 10.62 -3.79 -1.17
C VAL A 73 10.56 -5.29 -0.95
N ARG A 74 11.60 -5.82 -0.31
CA ARG A 74 11.73 -7.23 0.01
C ARG A 74 11.29 -7.48 1.44
N VAL A 75 10.24 -8.28 1.63
CA VAL A 75 9.76 -8.71 2.95
C VAL A 75 10.10 -10.18 3.18
N VAL A 76 11.00 -10.43 4.13
CA VAL A 76 11.45 -11.78 4.52
C VAL A 76 10.58 -12.30 5.66
N ALA A 77 9.28 -12.43 5.40
CA ALA A 77 8.30 -12.95 6.34
C ALA A 77 7.21 -13.75 5.62
N THR A 78 6.32 -14.40 6.37
CA THR A 78 5.12 -15.07 5.86
C THR A 78 3.94 -14.12 5.70
N VAL A 79 3.96 -12.99 6.41
CA VAL A 79 2.93 -11.95 6.41
C VAL A 79 3.60 -10.60 6.23
N ALA A 80 3.04 -9.77 5.35
CA ALA A 80 3.32 -8.34 5.35
C ALA A 80 2.07 -7.60 5.81
N VAL A 81 2.26 -6.71 6.77
CA VAL A 81 1.23 -5.84 7.30
C VAL A 81 1.43 -4.48 6.66
N LEU A 82 0.40 -4.03 5.94
CA LEU A 82 0.34 -2.67 5.42
C LEU A 82 -0.44 -1.82 6.40
N THR A 83 0.13 -0.70 6.80
CA THR A 83 -0.57 0.35 7.54
C THR A 83 -0.54 1.60 6.67
N PHE A 84 -1.67 1.89 6.03
CA PHE A 84 -1.88 3.17 5.39
C PHE A 84 -2.53 4.12 6.41
N ARG A 85 -2.02 5.34 6.49
CA ARG A 85 -2.61 6.41 7.26
C ARG A 85 -2.69 7.61 6.34
N SER A 86 -3.91 8.09 6.10
CA SER A 86 -4.18 9.42 5.57
C SER A 86 -4.72 10.32 6.66
N ASP A 87 -4.64 11.63 6.47
CA ASP A 87 -5.46 12.59 7.19
C ASP A 87 -6.59 13.14 6.30
N SER A 88 -7.31 14.16 6.79
CA SER A 88 -8.44 14.76 6.08
C SER A 88 -8.02 15.81 5.04
N SER A 89 -6.73 15.87 4.67
CA SER A 89 -6.25 16.75 3.60
C SER A 89 -6.43 16.10 2.22
N VAL A 90 -6.10 16.83 1.16
CA VAL A 90 -6.40 16.46 -0.23
C VAL A 90 -5.69 15.17 -0.59
N GLN A 91 -6.45 14.09 -0.77
CA GLN A 91 -5.88 12.82 -1.22
C GLN A 91 -5.52 12.94 -2.71
N ASP A 92 -4.25 12.69 -3.03
CA ASP A 92 -3.78 12.56 -4.42
C ASP A 92 -4.40 11.32 -5.09
N ARG A 93 -3.99 10.95 -6.31
CA ARG A 93 -4.60 9.86 -7.11
C ARG A 93 -4.54 8.45 -6.49
N GLY A 94 -4.06 8.30 -5.26
CA GLY A 94 -3.88 7.04 -4.55
C GLY A 94 -2.61 6.31 -4.96
N PHE A 95 -2.59 4.98 -4.79
CA PHE A 95 -1.43 4.15 -5.12
C PHE A 95 -1.82 2.79 -5.71
N GLU A 96 -0.91 2.21 -6.49
CA GLU A 96 -1.01 0.87 -7.06
C GLU A 96 0.23 0.03 -6.68
N LEU A 97 -0.01 -1.01 -5.86
CA LEU A 97 1.02 -1.92 -5.36
C LEU A 97 0.84 -3.33 -5.91
N PHE A 98 1.96 -3.97 -6.23
CA PHE A 98 2.03 -5.36 -6.68
C PHE A 98 2.70 -6.19 -5.60
N PHE A 99 1.98 -7.21 -5.14
CA PHE A 99 2.47 -8.18 -4.18
C PHE A 99 2.78 -9.47 -4.89
N SER A 100 4.05 -9.78 -5.09
CA SER A 100 4.47 -11.07 -5.63
C SER A 100 4.93 -11.98 -4.49
N PHE A 101 4.29 -13.13 -4.38
CA PHE A 101 4.71 -14.17 -3.45
C PHE A 101 5.42 -15.29 -4.21
N SER A 102 6.68 -15.52 -3.87
CA SER A 102 7.40 -16.71 -4.28
C SER A 102 7.52 -17.65 -3.08
N PRO A 103 6.90 -18.85 -3.10
CA PRO A 103 7.19 -19.89 -2.12
C PRO A 103 8.70 -20.13 -2.12
N ARG A 104 9.36 -20.05 -0.95
CA ARG A 104 10.73 -20.52 -0.84
C ARG A 104 10.66 -22.04 -0.69
N GLY A 105 11.12 -22.75 -1.70
CA GLY A 105 11.25 -24.20 -1.70
C GLY A 105 10.27 -24.89 -2.64
N ASN A 106 10.81 -25.77 -3.48
CA ASN A 106 10.03 -26.90 -3.97
C ASN A 106 9.60 -27.69 -2.73
N ALA A 107 8.29 -27.76 -2.45
CA ALA A 107 7.80 -28.82 -1.59
C ALA A 107 8.06 -30.14 -2.34
N THR A 108 9.24 -30.72 -2.15
CA THR A 108 9.53 -32.09 -2.54
C THR A 108 8.72 -32.98 -1.61
N LEU A 109 7.45 -33.19 -1.97
CA LEU A 109 6.71 -34.32 -1.44
C LEU A 109 7.32 -35.56 -2.07
N PHE A 110 8.04 -36.36 -1.27
CA PHE A 110 8.38 -37.72 -1.62
C PHE A 110 7.07 -38.51 -1.77
N SER A 111 6.54 -38.58 -2.99
CA SER A 111 5.46 -39.50 -3.28
C SER A 111 6.06 -40.90 -3.40
N PHE A 112 5.96 -41.68 -2.32
CA PHE A 112 6.17 -43.12 -2.42
C PHE A 112 5.09 -43.67 -3.36
N THR A 113 5.52 -44.45 -4.36
CA THR A 113 4.73 -45.19 -5.37
C THR A 113 4.11 -44.42 -6.54
N THR A 114 4.90 -44.01 -7.54
CA THR A 114 4.76 -44.29 -9.01
C THR A 114 5.68 -43.37 -9.86
N PRO A 115 6.12 -43.80 -11.06
CA PRO A 115 7.24 -43.20 -11.79
C PRO A 115 6.78 -42.06 -12.71
N THR A 116 6.33 -40.94 -12.15
CA THR A 116 6.30 -39.66 -12.86
C THR A 116 6.33 -38.51 -11.84
N PRO A 117 7.41 -37.71 -11.77
CA PRO A 117 7.47 -36.56 -10.88
C PRO A 117 6.69 -35.40 -11.49
N THR A 118 5.36 -35.40 -11.34
CA THR A 118 4.58 -34.16 -11.48
C THR A 118 4.70 -33.40 -10.17
N THR A 119 5.44 -32.29 -10.18
CA THR A 119 5.51 -31.34 -9.08
C THR A 119 4.13 -30.73 -8.85
N PHE A 120 3.31 -31.33 -7.98
CA PHE A 120 2.03 -30.76 -7.57
C PHE A 120 2.30 -29.62 -6.58
N GLN A 121 2.59 -28.43 -7.09
CA GLN A 121 2.57 -27.22 -6.27
C GLN A 121 1.11 -27.03 -5.82
N ARG A 122 0.83 -27.25 -4.53
CA ARG A 122 -0.39 -26.70 -3.92
C ARG A 122 -0.43 -25.22 -4.26
N PRO A 123 -1.57 -24.67 -4.75
CA PRO A 123 -1.71 -23.24 -4.90
C PRO A 123 -1.47 -22.64 -3.52
N THR A 124 -0.39 -21.89 -3.36
CA THR A 124 -0.21 -21.09 -2.16
C THR A 124 -1.23 -19.97 -2.25
N GLU A 125 -2.31 -20.11 -1.50
CA GLU A 125 -3.36 -19.11 -1.41
C GLU A 125 -2.81 -17.89 -0.68
N LEU A 126 -2.79 -16.76 -1.37
CA LEU A 126 -2.48 -15.47 -0.75
C LEU A 126 -3.76 -14.94 -0.13
N ILE A 127 -3.73 -14.59 1.15
CA ILE A 127 -4.90 -14.04 1.84
C ILE A 127 -4.61 -12.59 2.19
N VAL A 128 -5.43 -11.67 1.68
CA VAL A 128 -5.45 -10.28 2.13
C VAL A 128 -6.39 -10.19 3.33
N TYR A 129 -5.86 -9.78 4.48
CA TYR A 129 -6.62 -9.67 5.71
C TYR A 129 -6.71 -8.21 6.15
N PHE A 130 -7.93 -7.71 6.31
CA PHE A 130 -8.20 -6.36 6.77
C PHE A 130 -8.20 -6.32 8.30
N LYS A 131 -7.02 -6.08 8.89
CA LYS A 131 -6.92 -5.94 10.36
C LYS A 131 -7.72 -4.73 10.87
N TYR A 132 -7.66 -3.63 10.13
CA TYR A 132 -8.48 -2.43 10.28
C TYR A 132 -8.67 -1.86 8.88
N PHE A 133 -9.92 -1.58 8.50
CA PHE A 133 -10.23 -1.02 7.19
C PHE A 133 -11.49 -0.19 7.28
N GLU A 134 -11.35 1.10 7.01
CA GLU A 134 -12.46 2.04 6.93
C GLU A 134 -12.10 3.04 5.83
N LEU A 135 -12.92 3.10 4.79
CA LEU A 135 -12.84 4.08 3.71
C LEU A 135 -14.19 4.76 3.54
N GLU A 136 -14.23 5.89 2.84
CA GLU A 136 -15.49 6.57 2.53
C GLU A 136 -16.48 5.63 1.81
N TYR A 137 -17.67 5.47 2.37
CA TYR A 137 -18.67 4.58 1.81
C TYR A 137 -19.43 5.25 0.67
N SER A 138 -19.53 4.55 -0.46
CA SER A 138 -20.39 4.94 -1.58
C SER A 138 -20.97 3.72 -2.27
N TRP A 139 -22.04 3.93 -3.03
CA TRP A 139 -22.62 2.87 -3.86
C TRP A 139 -21.59 2.36 -4.88
N ASN A 140 -21.32 1.06 -4.88
CA ASN A 140 -20.25 0.43 -5.67
C ASN A 140 -18.83 1.00 -5.43
N CYS A 141 -18.59 1.66 -4.30
CA CYS A 141 -17.30 2.24 -3.94
C CYS A 141 -16.77 3.20 -5.03
N SER A 142 -17.63 4.10 -5.50
CA SER A 142 -17.33 5.07 -6.55
C SER A 142 -16.47 6.25 -6.10
N TRP A 143 -16.42 6.53 -4.80
CA TRP A 143 -15.57 7.56 -4.18
C TRP A 143 -14.22 6.95 -3.82
N ASP A 144 -14.04 6.56 -2.56
CA ASP A 144 -12.87 5.83 -2.09
C ASP A 144 -13.03 4.32 -2.25
N TYR A 145 -11.96 3.65 -2.68
CA TYR A 145 -11.93 2.20 -2.72
C TYR A 145 -10.53 1.60 -2.66
N LEU A 146 -10.47 0.38 -2.11
CA LEU A 146 -9.41 -0.57 -2.36
C LEU A 146 -9.92 -1.64 -3.32
N ARG A 147 -9.28 -1.79 -4.47
CA ARG A 147 -9.53 -2.89 -5.40
C ARG A 147 -8.42 -3.93 -5.27
N ILE A 148 -8.82 -5.19 -5.19
CA ILE A 148 -7.92 -6.34 -5.20
C ILE A 148 -8.14 -7.10 -6.52
N SER A 149 -7.06 -7.30 -7.28
CA SER A 149 -7.06 -8.11 -8.50
C SER A 149 -5.85 -9.05 -8.56
N ASP A 150 -5.89 -10.03 -9.45
CA ASP A 150 -4.73 -10.88 -9.76
C ASP A 150 -3.80 -10.26 -10.83
N ASP A 151 -2.74 -10.97 -11.22
CA ASP A 151 -1.81 -10.57 -12.29
C ASP A 151 -2.46 -10.46 -13.69
N ARG A 152 -3.66 -11.02 -13.87
CA ARG A 152 -4.41 -10.98 -15.13
C ARG A 152 -5.45 -9.87 -15.14
N ASN A 153 -5.42 -8.99 -14.14
CA ASN A 153 -6.38 -7.91 -13.95
C ASN A 153 -7.81 -8.43 -13.74
N HIS A 154 -7.97 -9.67 -13.25
CA HIS A 154 -9.26 -10.18 -12.79
C HIS A 154 -9.55 -9.62 -11.40
N THR A 155 -10.61 -8.84 -11.28
CA THR A 155 -11.04 -8.24 -10.01
C THR A 155 -11.60 -9.31 -9.08
N ILE A 156 -10.99 -9.42 -7.91
CA ILE A 156 -11.44 -10.30 -6.83
C ILE A 156 -12.50 -9.57 -5.99
N GLY A 157 -12.29 -8.28 -5.75
CA GLY A 157 -13.26 -7.42 -5.09
C GLY A 157 -12.87 -5.94 -5.08
N THR A 158 -13.86 -5.10 -4.82
CA THR A 158 -13.70 -3.65 -4.60
C THR A 158 -14.36 -3.31 -3.28
N TYR A 159 -13.63 -2.64 -2.39
CA TYR A 159 -13.95 -2.53 -0.98
C TYR A 159 -13.92 -1.05 -0.54
N CYS A 160 -14.94 -0.65 0.22
CA CYS A 160 -15.09 0.66 0.85
C CYS A 160 -16.00 0.54 2.09
N GLY A 161 -16.16 1.60 2.88
CA GLY A 161 -16.80 1.51 4.20
C GLY A 161 -15.96 0.70 5.19
N ASP A 162 -16.58 0.25 6.28
CA ASP A 162 -15.93 -0.64 7.24
C ASP A 162 -15.89 -2.09 6.70
N GLN A 163 -14.68 -2.63 6.57
CA GLN A 163 -14.43 -4.01 6.15
C GLN A 163 -13.51 -4.74 7.15
N THR A 164 -13.43 -4.22 8.38
CA THR A 164 -12.56 -4.75 9.42
C THR A 164 -12.88 -6.22 9.71
N GLY A 165 -11.87 -7.08 9.63
CA GLY A 165 -11.98 -8.52 9.84
C GLY A 165 -12.12 -9.35 8.56
N GLU A 166 -12.34 -8.73 7.41
CA GLU A 166 -12.53 -9.42 6.14
C GLU A 166 -11.25 -10.15 5.67
N ARG A 167 -11.43 -11.32 5.07
CA ARG A 167 -10.35 -12.18 4.56
C ARG A 167 -10.60 -12.50 3.09
N VAL A 168 -9.80 -11.92 2.22
CA VAL A 168 -9.95 -12.05 0.77
C VAL A 168 -8.91 -13.05 0.23
N PRO A 169 -9.33 -14.27 -0.16
CA PRO A 169 -8.43 -15.23 -0.78
C PRO A 169 -8.13 -14.83 -2.23
N VAL A 170 -6.85 -14.86 -2.59
CA VAL A 170 -6.31 -14.58 -3.92
C VAL A 170 -5.64 -15.85 -4.43
N VAL A 171 -6.32 -16.55 -5.34
CA VAL A 171 -5.83 -17.79 -5.96
C VAL A 171 -4.92 -17.45 -7.15
N ALA A 172 -3.82 -16.76 -6.87
CA ALA A 172 -2.84 -16.33 -7.86
C ALA A 172 -1.44 -16.20 -7.22
N THR A 173 -0.42 -16.00 -8.07
CA THR A 173 0.96 -15.76 -7.59
C THR A 173 1.22 -14.31 -7.23
N VAL A 174 0.35 -13.41 -7.68
CA VAL A 174 0.42 -11.98 -7.46
C VAL A 174 -0.96 -11.46 -7.06
N ALA A 175 -1.01 -10.62 -6.02
CA ALA A 175 -2.14 -9.73 -5.78
C ALA A 175 -1.75 -8.31 -6.14
N VAL A 176 -2.66 -7.61 -6.79
CA VAL A 176 -2.55 -6.19 -7.10
C VAL A 176 -3.54 -5.46 -6.23
N LEU A 177 -3.03 -4.57 -5.38
CA LEU A 177 -3.83 -3.70 -4.52
C LEU A 177 -3.81 -2.31 -5.16
N THR A 178 -4.97 -1.84 -5.59
CA THR A 178 -5.16 -0.49 -6.11
C THR A 178 -6.00 0.30 -5.11
N PHE A 179 -5.39 1.23 -4.40
CA PHE A 179 -6.10 2.20 -3.59
C PHE A 179 -6.33 3.46 -4.41
N ARG A 180 -7.57 3.95 -4.40
CA ARG A 180 -7.93 5.22 -5.00
C ARG A 180 -8.87 5.96 -4.06
N SER A 181 -8.60 7.24 -3.89
CA SER A 181 -9.50 8.18 -3.27
C SER A 181 -9.92 9.24 -4.28
N ASP A 182 -11.04 9.90 -4.02
CA ASP A 182 -11.45 11.08 -4.75
C ASP A 182 -10.84 12.37 -4.15
N SER A 183 -11.10 13.52 -4.77
CA SER A 183 -10.54 14.80 -4.31
C SER A 183 -11.42 15.49 -3.25
N SER A 184 -12.31 14.77 -2.58
CA SER A 184 -13.21 15.37 -1.60
C SER A 184 -12.54 15.44 -0.21
N VAL A 185 -12.79 16.53 0.50
CA VAL A 185 -12.36 16.68 1.90
C VAL A 185 -13.35 15.90 2.76
N GLN A 186 -12.87 14.87 3.45
CA GLN A 186 -13.67 14.14 4.44
C GLN A 186 -13.90 15.04 5.67
N TYR A 187 -15.17 15.32 6.00
CA TYR A 187 -15.61 16.15 7.14
C TYR A 187 -16.05 15.30 8.33
#